data_AF-A0A8J4G6S2-F1
#
_entry.id   AF-A0A8J4G6S2-F1
#
_cell.length_a   1.000
_cell.length_b   1.000
_cell.length_c   1.000
_cell.angle_alpha   90.00
_cell.angle_beta   90.00
_cell.angle_gamma   90.00
#
_symmetry.space_group_name_H-M   'P 1'
#
loop_
_entity.id
_entity.type
_entity.pdbx_description
1 polymer ?
#
loop_
_entity_poly.entity_id
_entity_poly.type
_entity_poly.pdbx_seq_one_letter_code
_entity_poly.pdbx_strand_id
1 'polypeptide(L)'
;MDEALQQELQQGLRYWLLEQDICRRLLHAPRPLHTSAQLTAAEVLECHAAKSFDYRVLCLLLFRLTKKPYDEALLSFLRLDEMLVDISDDLVDYEDDVLANSFNIFRCYIQLYGREAELKLVERISSLEEQHGLLLAGLTEDMREHYWRRHREASEGQGSDRWVFPPPIYDEATYRERIRREEAQAQEVAVAVFAQSVVPTVP
;
A
#
# COMPACT_ATOMS: atom_id res chain seq x y z
N MET A 1 -0.23 -11.84 27.46
CA MET A 1 -0.07 -11.78 26.00
C MET A 1 0.49 -13.12 25.57
N ASP A 2 -0.10 -13.78 24.59
CA ASP A 2 0.46 -15.03 24.06
C ASP A 2 1.45 -14.75 22.93
N GLU A 3 2.13 -15.80 22.48
CA GLU A 3 3.25 -15.72 21.57
C GLU A 3 2.85 -15.18 20.19
N ALA A 4 1.70 -15.59 19.65
CA ALA A 4 1.20 -15.13 18.35
C ALA A 4 0.99 -13.60 18.34
N LEU A 5 0.32 -13.07 19.37
CA LEU A 5 0.11 -11.62 19.48
C LEU A 5 1.43 -10.86 19.63
N GLN A 6 2.38 -11.42 20.39
CA GLN A 6 3.69 -10.82 20.55
C GLN A 6 4.48 -10.80 19.23
N GLN A 7 4.42 -11.86 18.44
CA GLN A 7 5.06 -11.94 17.14
C GLN A 7 4.48 -10.89 16.18
N GLU A 8 3.16 -10.73 16.15
CA GLU A 8 2.51 -9.74 15.29
C GLU A 8 2.85 -8.30 15.67
N LEU A 9 2.95 -7.99 16.98
CA LEU A 9 3.44 -6.69 17.44
C LEU A 9 4.92 -6.45 17.08
N GLN A 10 5.75 -7.50 17.11
CA GLN A 10 7.14 -7.42 16.66
C GLN A 10 7.23 -7.16 15.14
N GLN A 11 6.32 -7.73 14.35
CA GLN A 11 6.21 -7.43 12.93
C GLN A 11 5.86 -5.95 12.70
N GLY A 12 4.96 -5.36 13.50
CA GLY A 12 4.68 -3.93 13.40
C GLY A 12 5.88 -3.03 13.70
N LEU A 13 6.70 -3.39 14.71
CA LEU A 13 7.96 -2.70 14.96
C LEU A 13 8.95 -2.88 13.80
N ARG A 14 8.99 -4.07 13.21
CA ARG A 14 9.86 -4.36 12.05
C ARG A 14 9.46 -3.55 10.83
N TYR A 15 8.16 -3.48 10.54
CA TYR A 15 7.60 -2.63 9.49
C TYR A 15 8.02 -1.17 9.69
N TRP A 16 7.77 -0.61 10.87
CA TRP A 16 8.08 0.78 11.17
C TRP A 16 9.56 1.13 10.95
N LEU A 17 10.47 0.26 11.39
CA LEU A 17 11.91 0.45 11.18
C LEU A 17 12.31 0.37 9.70
N LEU A 18 11.75 -0.60 8.96
CA LEU A 18 12.04 -0.79 7.54
C LEU A 18 11.48 0.36 6.70
N GLU A 19 10.24 0.75 6.93
CA GLU A 19 9.59 1.87 6.25
C GLU A 19 10.39 3.16 6.41
N GLN A 20 10.79 3.51 7.64
CA GLN A 20 11.56 4.73 7.88
C GLN A 20 12.89 4.71 7.14
N ASP A 21 13.58 3.58 7.14
CA ASP A 21 14.88 3.46 6.50
C ASP A 21 14.78 3.44 4.96
N ILE A 22 13.80 2.73 4.40
CA ILE A 22 13.52 2.69 2.97
C ILE A 22 13.12 4.08 2.47
N CYS A 23 12.16 4.74 3.13
CA CYS A 23 11.68 6.06 2.69
C CYS A 23 12.76 7.13 2.80
N ARG A 24 13.60 7.08 3.84
CA ARG A 24 14.78 7.96 3.96
C ARG A 24 15.76 7.73 2.81
N ARG A 25 16.01 6.47 2.41
CA ARG A 25 16.88 6.14 1.27
C ARG A 25 16.26 6.61 -0.05
N LEU A 26 14.97 6.37 -0.27
CA LEU A 26 14.24 6.81 -1.47
C LEU A 26 14.26 8.33 -1.65
N LEU A 27 14.12 9.10 -0.56
CA LEU A 27 14.19 10.57 -0.60
C LEU A 27 15.54 11.09 -1.14
N HIS A 28 16.61 10.33 -0.94
CA HIS A 28 17.96 10.66 -1.41
C HIS A 28 18.42 9.79 -2.58
N ALA A 29 17.53 8.95 -3.11
CA ALA A 29 17.90 7.98 -4.12
C ALA A 29 18.20 8.68 -5.45
N PRO A 30 19.25 8.24 -6.17
CA PRO A 30 19.48 8.69 -7.53
C PRO A 30 18.33 8.23 -8.43
N ARG A 31 18.11 8.98 -9.51
CA ARG A 31 17.11 8.67 -10.52
C ARG A 31 17.22 7.20 -10.97
N PRO A 32 16.17 6.37 -10.81
CA PRO A 32 16.23 4.92 -10.99
C PRO A 32 16.67 4.43 -12.36
N LEU A 33 16.66 5.30 -13.38
CA LEU A 33 17.10 4.94 -14.73
C LEU A 33 18.61 5.04 -14.96
N HIS A 34 19.37 5.58 -14.00
CA HIS A 34 20.76 5.99 -14.21
C HIS A 34 21.75 5.43 -13.20
N THR A 35 21.28 4.75 -12.16
CA THR A 35 22.16 4.22 -11.09
C THR A 35 21.53 2.97 -10.48
N SER A 36 22.37 2.09 -9.94
CA SER A 36 21.92 0.91 -9.21
C SER A 36 21.00 1.31 -8.04
N ALA A 37 20.01 0.46 -7.78
CA ALA A 37 19.10 0.63 -6.66
C ALA A 37 19.88 0.69 -5.33
N GLN A 38 19.48 1.60 -4.44
CA GLN A 38 19.93 1.62 -3.04
C GLN A 38 19.11 0.68 -2.15
N LEU A 39 18.18 -0.04 -2.77
CA LEU A 39 17.32 -1.00 -2.13
C LEU A 39 17.62 -2.41 -2.63
N THR A 40 17.23 -3.40 -1.85
CA THR A 40 17.20 -4.81 -2.26
C THR A 40 15.76 -5.28 -2.40
N ALA A 41 15.51 -6.29 -3.24
CA ALA A 41 14.18 -6.89 -3.30
C ALA A 41 13.78 -7.49 -1.94
N ALA A 42 14.70 -8.19 -1.28
CA ALA A 42 14.41 -8.86 0.00
C ALA A 42 13.88 -7.91 1.08
N GLU A 43 14.49 -6.74 1.26
CA GLU A 43 14.02 -5.79 2.28
C GLU A 43 12.67 -5.15 1.92
N VAL A 44 12.41 -4.88 0.64
CA VAL A 44 11.13 -4.32 0.19
C VAL A 44 10.02 -5.34 0.41
N LEU A 45 10.28 -6.61 0.09
CA LEU A 45 9.33 -7.70 0.30
C LEU A 45 9.10 -7.97 1.80
N GLU A 46 10.13 -7.86 2.63
CA GLU A 46 10.01 -7.96 4.08
C GLU A 46 9.17 -6.82 4.66
N CYS A 47 9.41 -5.58 4.22
CA CYS A 47 8.65 -4.41 4.65
C CYS A 47 7.17 -4.56 4.29
N HIS A 48 6.88 -4.92 3.03
CA HIS A 48 5.52 -5.16 2.57
C HIS A 48 4.81 -6.27 3.36
N ALA A 49 5.47 -7.41 3.60
CA ALA A 49 4.90 -8.51 4.37
C ALA A 49 4.65 -8.19 5.85
N ALA A 50 5.14 -7.05 6.34
CA ALA A 50 4.97 -6.57 7.71
C ALA A 50 3.97 -5.41 7.83
N LYS A 51 3.57 -4.74 6.73
CA LYS A 51 2.77 -3.50 6.68
C LYS A 51 1.46 -3.60 7.46
N SER A 52 0.62 -4.56 7.11
CA SER A 52 -0.73 -4.73 7.70
C SER A 52 -0.73 -5.61 8.96
N PHE A 53 0.12 -5.29 9.93
CA PHE A 53 0.19 -6.04 11.20
C PHE A 53 -1.00 -5.77 12.14
N ASP A 54 -1.61 -4.60 12.02
CA ASP A 54 -2.73 -4.16 12.85
C ASP A 54 -3.99 -5.01 12.61
N TYR A 55 -4.31 -5.33 11.35
CA TYR A 55 -5.37 -6.29 11.01
C TYR A 55 -5.13 -7.65 11.65
N ARG A 56 -3.92 -8.21 11.54
CA ARG A 56 -3.54 -9.48 12.17
C ARG A 56 -3.66 -9.43 13.69
N VAL A 57 -3.19 -8.36 14.33
CA VAL A 57 -3.36 -8.12 15.77
C VAL A 57 -4.84 -8.10 16.15
N LEU A 58 -5.68 -7.37 15.41
CA LEU A 58 -7.12 -7.28 15.66
C LEU A 58 -7.80 -8.66 15.51
N CYS A 59 -7.47 -9.42 14.47
CA CYS A 59 -7.98 -10.78 14.26
C CYS A 59 -7.62 -11.71 15.42
N LEU A 60 -6.35 -11.72 15.85
CA LEU A 60 -5.91 -12.52 17.01
C LEU A 60 -6.66 -12.12 18.28
N LEU A 61 -6.85 -10.82 18.53
CA LEU A 61 -7.61 -10.33 19.68
C LEU A 61 -9.07 -10.81 19.63
N LEU A 62 -9.72 -10.85 18.47
CA LEU A 62 -11.09 -11.34 18.33
C LEU A 62 -11.21 -12.84 18.66
N PHE A 63 -10.28 -13.67 18.22
CA PHE A 63 -10.23 -15.08 18.61
C PHE A 63 -10.11 -15.23 20.13
N ARG A 64 -9.24 -14.44 20.75
CA ARG A 64 -9.04 -14.43 22.21
C ARG A 64 -10.28 -14.01 22.98
N LEU A 65 -10.90 -12.90 22.58
CA LEU A 65 -12.10 -12.36 23.22
C LEU A 65 -13.29 -13.33 23.09
N THR A 66 -13.37 -14.07 21.99
CA THR A 66 -14.40 -15.08 21.75
C THR A 66 -14.05 -16.47 22.30
N LYS A 67 -12.86 -16.63 22.90
CA LYS A 67 -12.31 -17.89 23.42
C LYS A 67 -12.29 -19.02 22.37
N LYS A 68 -12.18 -18.65 21.08
CA LYS A 68 -12.03 -19.61 19.99
C LYS A 68 -10.53 -19.92 19.80
N PRO A 69 -10.17 -21.17 19.46
CA PRO A 69 -8.80 -21.46 19.04
C PRO A 69 -8.46 -20.67 17.78
N TYR A 70 -7.20 -20.32 17.60
CA TYR A 70 -6.73 -19.73 16.35
C TYR A 70 -6.96 -20.70 15.19
N ASP A 71 -7.51 -20.16 14.11
CA ASP A 71 -7.66 -20.87 12.85
C ASP A 71 -6.47 -20.52 11.96
N GLU A 72 -5.44 -21.36 12.00
CA GLU A 72 -4.19 -21.13 11.27
C GLU A 72 -4.39 -21.07 9.75
N ALA A 73 -5.37 -21.80 9.21
CA ALA A 73 -5.67 -21.78 7.78
C ALA A 73 -6.28 -20.41 7.40
N LEU A 74 -7.23 -19.93 8.19
CA LEU A 74 -7.80 -18.60 7.99
C LEU A 74 -6.76 -17.50 8.18
N LEU A 75 -5.93 -17.56 9.22
CA LEU A 75 -4.90 -16.56 9.48
C LEU A 75 -3.84 -16.51 8.36
N SER A 76 -3.45 -17.67 7.83
CA SER A 76 -2.52 -17.75 6.70
C SER A 76 -3.14 -17.16 5.42
N PHE A 77 -4.41 -17.47 5.17
CA PHE A 77 -5.16 -16.90 4.06
C PHE A 77 -5.26 -15.38 4.16
N LEU A 78 -5.72 -14.85 5.30
CA LEU A 78 -5.89 -13.41 5.52
C LEU A 78 -4.58 -12.65 5.37
N ARG A 79 -3.47 -13.19 5.88
CA ARG A 79 -2.15 -12.57 5.72
C ARG A 79 -1.77 -12.36 4.25
N LEU A 80 -2.13 -13.30 3.38
CA LEU A 80 -1.83 -13.20 1.96
C LEU A 80 -2.82 -12.29 1.21
N ASP A 81 -4.10 -12.33 1.60
CA ASP A 81 -5.14 -11.42 1.12
C ASP A 81 -4.77 -9.96 1.43
N GLU A 82 -4.35 -9.67 2.67
CA GLU A 82 -3.83 -8.37 3.10
C GLU A 82 -2.69 -7.89 2.18
N MET A 83 -1.75 -8.76 1.82
CA MET A 83 -0.66 -8.40 0.91
C MET A 83 -1.14 -8.05 -0.50
N LEU A 84 -2.24 -8.62 -0.98
CA LEU A 84 -2.82 -8.24 -2.28
C LEU A 84 -3.57 -6.91 -2.16
N VAL A 85 -4.35 -6.73 -1.09
CA VAL A 85 -5.05 -5.47 -0.79
C VAL A 85 -4.06 -4.32 -0.66
N ASP A 86 -2.95 -4.51 0.08
CA ASP A 86 -1.89 -3.50 0.24
C ASP A 86 -1.29 -3.06 -1.12
N ILE A 87 -1.11 -3.99 -2.07
CA ILE A 87 -0.64 -3.63 -3.42
C ILE A 87 -1.70 -2.82 -4.16
N SER A 88 -2.98 -3.16 -4.00
CA SER A 88 -4.08 -2.42 -4.63
C SER A 88 -4.12 -0.98 -4.12
N ASP A 89 -4.08 -0.81 -2.80
CA ASP A 89 -4.06 0.50 -2.16
C ASP A 89 -2.81 1.29 -2.59
N ASP A 90 -1.63 0.66 -2.60
CA ASP A 90 -0.39 1.31 -3.06
C ASP A 90 -0.47 1.78 -4.54
N LEU A 91 -1.19 1.08 -5.40
CA LEU A 91 -1.36 1.52 -6.80
C LEU A 91 -2.33 2.71 -6.92
N VAL A 92 -3.35 2.76 -6.06
CA VAL A 92 -4.32 3.87 -6.01
C VAL A 92 -3.69 5.11 -5.40
N ASP A 93 -2.99 4.97 -4.26
CA ASP A 93 -2.43 6.06 -3.47
C ASP A 93 -0.99 6.45 -3.88
N TYR A 94 -0.46 5.84 -4.95
CA TYR A 94 0.93 5.97 -5.38
C TYR A 94 1.48 7.40 -5.40
N GLU A 95 0.73 8.32 -6.01
CA GLU A 95 1.16 9.71 -6.14
C GLU A 95 1.20 10.43 -4.78
N ASP A 96 0.18 10.21 -3.96
CA ASP A 96 0.08 10.77 -2.62
C ASP A 96 1.15 10.22 -1.68
N ASP A 97 1.44 8.91 -1.75
CA ASP A 97 2.52 8.28 -1.01
C ASP A 97 3.90 8.82 -1.40
N VAL A 98 4.12 9.07 -2.69
CA VAL A 98 5.33 9.75 -3.15
C VAL A 98 5.40 11.13 -2.51
N LEU A 99 4.34 11.94 -2.58
CA LEU A 99 4.34 13.28 -1.98
C LEU A 99 4.60 13.26 -0.46
N ALA A 100 3.95 12.36 0.26
CA ALA A 100 4.09 12.17 1.70
C ALA A 100 5.41 11.51 2.14
N ASN A 101 6.17 10.95 1.18
CA ASN A 101 7.33 10.11 1.43
C ASN A 101 7.00 8.88 2.30
N SER A 102 5.87 8.25 2.01
CA SER A 102 5.39 7.02 2.63
C SER A 102 5.92 5.78 1.90
N PHE A 103 5.90 4.62 2.58
CA PHE A 103 6.25 3.36 1.94
C PHE A 103 5.16 2.96 0.94
N ASN A 104 5.60 2.66 -0.28
CA ASN A 104 4.74 2.21 -1.37
C ASN A 104 5.52 1.18 -2.20
N ILE A 105 4.92 0.00 -2.44
CA ILE A 105 5.60 -1.10 -3.11
C ILE A 105 5.91 -0.78 -4.56
N PHE A 106 5.02 -0.09 -5.30
CA PHE A 106 5.27 0.26 -6.69
C PHE A 106 6.40 1.29 -6.81
N ARG A 107 6.43 2.29 -5.91
CA ARG A 107 7.55 3.22 -5.74
C ARG A 107 8.88 2.49 -5.55
N CYS A 108 8.91 1.49 -4.66
CA CYS A 108 10.11 0.68 -4.42
C CYS A 108 10.50 -0.15 -5.67
N TYR A 109 9.52 -0.70 -6.38
CA TYR A 109 9.76 -1.47 -7.61
C TYR A 109 10.33 -0.62 -8.73
N ILE A 110 9.89 0.64 -8.88
CA ILE A 110 10.51 1.61 -9.78
C ILE A 110 11.97 1.84 -9.41
N GLN A 111 12.28 1.94 -8.11
CA GLN A 111 13.67 2.09 -7.68
C GLN A 111 14.53 0.85 -7.97
N LEU A 112 13.96 -0.35 -7.82
CA LEU A 112 14.65 -1.62 -8.01
C LEU A 112 14.86 -1.99 -9.48
N TYR A 113 13.84 -1.74 -10.32
CA TYR A 113 13.75 -2.30 -11.67
C TYR A 113 13.57 -1.26 -12.78
N GLY A 114 13.43 0.02 -12.43
CA GLY A 114 13.27 1.10 -13.40
C GLY A 114 12.09 0.88 -14.33
N ARG A 115 12.35 0.72 -15.63
CA ARG A 115 11.31 0.53 -16.66
C ARG A 115 10.61 -0.82 -16.59
N GLU A 116 11.20 -1.81 -15.90
CA GLU A 116 10.63 -3.15 -15.75
C GLU A 116 9.75 -3.28 -14.49
N ALA A 117 9.56 -2.20 -13.73
CA ALA A 117 8.84 -2.21 -12.45
C ALA A 117 7.43 -2.78 -12.55
N GLU A 118 6.63 -2.35 -13.53
CA GLU A 118 5.28 -2.83 -13.74
C GLU A 118 5.27 -4.34 -14.01
N LEU A 119 6.11 -4.81 -14.95
CA LEU A 119 6.23 -6.23 -15.27
C LEU A 119 6.62 -7.06 -14.04
N LYS A 120 7.60 -6.57 -13.26
CA LYS A 120 8.05 -7.25 -12.04
C LYS A 120 7.00 -7.27 -10.95
N LEU A 121 6.19 -6.22 -10.82
CA LEU A 121 5.10 -6.19 -9.86
C LEU A 121 3.96 -7.11 -10.30
N VAL A 122 3.64 -7.18 -11.59
CA VAL A 122 2.69 -8.15 -12.16
C VAL A 122 3.14 -9.59 -11.92
N GLU A 123 4.42 -9.91 -12.11
CA GLU A 123 4.98 -11.24 -11.78
C GLU A 123 4.74 -11.59 -10.31
N ARG A 124 4.94 -10.63 -9.40
CA ARG A 124 4.68 -10.81 -7.97
C ARG A 124 3.19 -10.98 -7.67
N ILE A 125 2.33 -10.12 -8.21
CA ILE A 125 0.88 -10.20 -8.04
C ILE A 125 0.39 -11.58 -8.47
N SER A 126 0.79 -12.03 -9.67
CA SER A 126 0.42 -13.36 -10.19
C SER A 126 0.82 -14.48 -9.23
N SER A 127 2.02 -14.41 -8.66
CA SER A 127 2.50 -15.41 -7.69
C SER A 127 1.71 -15.38 -6.37
N LEU A 128 1.33 -14.19 -5.89
CA LEU A 128 0.51 -14.04 -4.69
C LEU A 128 -0.93 -14.52 -4.93
N GLU A 129 -1.52 -14.20 -6.08
CA GLU A 129 -2.86 -14.66 -6.48
C GLU A 129 -2.94 -16.18 -6.59
N GLU A 130 -1.90 -16.85 -7.13
CA GLU A 130 -1.83 -18.31 -7.17
C GLU A 130 -1.82 -18.91 -5.76
N GLN A 131 -0.95 -18.40 -4.88
CA GLN A 131 -0.88 -18.82 -3.48
C GLN A 131 -2.20 -18.55 -2.74
N HIS A 132 -2.85 -17.44 -3.05
CA HIS A 132 -4.13 -17.03 -2.48
C HIS A 132 -5.24 -17.98 -2.89
N GLY A 133 -5.29 -18.39 -4.15
CA GLY A 133 -6.21 -19.42 -4.63
C GLY A 133 -6.03 -20.75 -3.90
N LEU A 134 -4.78 -21.17 -3.66
CA LEU A 134 -4.48 -22.40 -2.92
C LEU A 134 -4.94 -22.33 -1.46
N LEU A 135 -4.67 -21.22 -0.76
CA LEU A 135 -5.10 -21.03 0.63
C LEU A 135 -6.62 -20.92 0.74
N LEU A 136 -7.27 -20.20 -0.18
CA LEU A 136 -8.73 -20.07 -0.23
C LEU A 136 -9.42 -21.43 -0.42
N ALA A 137 -8.87 -22.28 -1.28
CA ALA A 137 -9.35 -23.65 -1.48
C ALA A 137 -9.23 -24.52 -0.22
N GLY A 138 -8.27 -24.21 0.65
CA GLY A 138 -8.07 -24.88 1.94
C GLY A 138 -9.06 -24.48 3.04
N LEU A 139 -9.82 -23.40 2.87
CA LEU A 139 -10.81 -22.96 3.86
C LEU A 139 -12.06 -23.85 3.88
N THR A 140 -12.93 -23.65 4.87
CA THR A 140 -14.27 -24.26 4.86
C THR A 140 -15.18 -23.57 3.84
N GLU A 141 -16.26 -24.25 3.41
CA GLU A 141 -17.22 -23.66 2.46
C GLU A 141 -17.84 -22.37 3.02
N ASP A 142 -18.32 -22.40 4.26
CA ASP A 142 -18.91 -21.23 4.93
C ASP A 142 -17.95 -20.03 4.97
N MET A 143 -16.65 -20.26 5.18
CA MET A 143 -15.63 -19.21 5.17
C MET A 143 -15.40 -18.65 3.78
N ARG A 144 -15.33 -19.49 2.74
CA ARG A 144 -15.21 -19.04 1.35
C ARG A 144 -16.41 -18.21 0.92
N GLU A 145 -17.62 -18.67 1.23
CA GLU A 145 -18.85 -17.94 0.92
C GLU A 145 -18.88 -16.58 1.64
N HIS A 146 -18.46 -16.56 2.91
CA HIS A 146 -18.35 -15.32 3.67
C HIS A 146 -17.35 -14.35 3.04
N TYR A 147 -16.15 -14.83 2.70
CA TYR A 147 -15.11 -14.04 2.05
C TYR A 147 -15.63 -13.44 0.73
N TRP A 148 -16.16 -14.25 -0.19
CA TRP A 148 -16.63 -13.76 -1.49
C TRP A 148 -17.80 -12.77 -1.38
N ARG A 149 -18.65 -12.92 -0.35
CA ARG A 149 -19.67 -11.92 -0.05
C ARG A 149 -19.06 -10.60 0.37
N ARG A 150 -18.11 -10.60 1.31
CA ARG A 150 -17.42 -9.38 1.78
C ARG A 150 -16.59 -8.74 0.68
N HIS A 151 -15.88 -9.53 -0.10
CA HIS A 151 -15.09 -9.08 -1.24
C HIS A 151 -15.98 -8.33 -2.24
N ARG A 152 -17.14 -8.88 -2.63
CA ARG A 152 -18.07 -8.19 -3.54
C ARG A 152 -18.58 -6.86 -2.98
N GLU A 153 -18.95 -6.83 -1.71
CA GLU A 153 -19.45 -5.60 -1.08
C GLU A 153 -18.38 -4.51 -0.97
N ALA A 154 -17.12 -4.88 -0.74
CA ALA A 154 -16.00 -3.94 -0.76
C ALA A 154 -15.67 -3.43 -2.17
N SER A 155 -15.83 -4.31 -3.17
CA SER A 155 -15.57 -4.04 -4.59
C SER A 155 -16.68 -3.22 -5.29
N GLU A 156 -17.88 -3.12 -4.70
CA GLU A 156 -19.00 -2.36 -5.26
C GLU A 156 -18.71 -0.83 -5.25
N GLY A 157 -18.36 -0.29 -6.43
CA GLY A 157 -18.23 1.15 -6.67
C GLY A 157 -16.81 1.67 -6.99
N GLN A 158 -15.78 0.83 -6.90
CA GLN A 158 -14.38 1.26 -7.04
C GLN A 158 -13.66 0.81 -8.34
N GLY A 159 -14.36 0.19 -9.30
CA GLY A 159 -13.71 -0.31 -10.53
C GLY A 159 -12.69 -1.44 -10.28
N SER A 160 -12.87 -2.15 -9.16
CA SER A 160 -11.91 -2.97 -8.41
C SER A 160 -11.53 -4.33 -9.00
N ASP A 161 -12.02 -4.69 -10.19
CA ASP A 161 -11.76 -6.03 -10.76
C ASP A 161 -10.43 -6.09 -11.55
N ARG A 162 -9.65 -5.00 -11.57
CA ARG A 162 -8.45 -4.89 -12.39
C ARG A 162 -7.34 -4.11 -11.70
N TRP A 163 -6.13 -4.63 -11.80
CA TRP A 163 -4.90 -3.92 -11.48
C TRP A 163 -4.68 -2.76 -12.47
N VAL A 164 -4.75 -1.52 -11.98
CA VAL A 164 -4.50 -0.32 -12.78
C VAL A 164 -3.20 0.32 -12.29
N PHE A 165 -2.19 0.35 -13.15
CA PHE A 165 -0.91 0.95 -12.82
C PHE A 165 -0.92 2.45 -13.11
N PRO A 166 -0.56 3.30 -12.14
CA PRO A 166 -0.37 4.72 -12.38
C PRO A 166 0.92 4.95 -13.17
N PRO A 167 1.07 6.11 -13.85
CA PRO A 167 2.30 6.43 -14.57
C PRO A 167 3.52 6.47 -13.62
N PRO A 168 4.64 5.80 -13.95
CA PRO A 168 5.79 5.72 -13.06
C PRO A 168 6.51 7.06 -12.91
N ILE A 169 6.83 7.45 -11.67
CA ILE A 169 7.61 8.64 -11.34
C ILE A 169 9.09 8.27 -11.22
N TYR A 170 9.88 8.58 -12.25
CA TYR A 170 11.33 8.33 -12.27
C TYR A 170 12.18 9.47 -11.69
N ASP A 171 11.59 10.65 -11.45
CA ASP A 171 12.24 11.76 -10.78
C ASP A 171 11.29 12.36 -9.74
N GLU A 172 11.36 11.73 -8.59
CA GLU A 172 10.61 12.04 -7.39
C GLU A 172 10.81 13.47 -6.87
N ALA A 173 12.02 14.02 -6.99
CA ALA A 173 12.33 15.39 -6.56
C ALA A 173 11.68 16.42 -7.49
N THR A 174 11.80 16.19 -8.81
CA THR A 174 11.16 17.04 -9.82
C THR A 174 9.64 16.95 -9.73
N TYR A 175 9.08 15.76 -9.49
CA TYR A 175 7.65 15.56 -9.29
C TYR A 175 7.13 16.39 -8.10
N ARG A 176 7.76 16.26 -6.91
CA ARG A 176 7.37 17.03 -5.72
C ARG A 176 7.48 18.55 -5.91
N GLU A 177 8.52 19.01 -6.61
CA GLU A 177 8.67 20.44 -6.91
C GLU A 177 7.58 20.94 -7.86
N ARG A 178 7.19 20.13 -8.85
CA ARG A 178 6.09 20.47 -9.75
C ARG A 178 4.77 20.61 -8.99
N ILE A 179 4.39 19.60 -8.19
CA ILE A 179 3.13 19.62 -7.43
C ILE A 179 3.09 20.81 -6.46
N ARG A 180 4.18 21.07 -5.71
CA ARG A 180 4.26 22.24 -4.82
C ARG A 180 4.03 23.58 -5.54
N ARG A 181 4.46 23.72 -6.80
CA ARG A 181 4.22 24.93 -7.61
C ARG A 181 2.78 25.02 -8.07
N GLU A 182 2.20 23.90 -8.51
CA GLU A 182 0.81 23.83 -8.97
C GLU A 182 -0.16 24.15 -7.82
N GLU A 183 0.09 23.62 -6.62
CA GLU A 183 -0.68 23.93 -5.40
C GLU A 183 -0.56 25.40 -5.01
N ALA A 184 0.66 25.97 -5.04
CA ALA A 184 0.86 27.39 -4.74
C ALA A 184 0.09 28.29 -5.73
N GLN A 185 0.12 27.97 -7.03
CA GLN A 185 -0.65 28.70 -8.05
C GLN A 185 -2.16 28.55 -7.84
N ALA A 186 -2.65 27.35 -7.55
CA ALA A 186 -4.06 27.11 -7.28
C ALA A 186 -4.55 27.91 -6.05
N GLN A 187 -3.73 27.98 -5.00
CA GLN A 187 -4.01 28.77 -3.80
C GLN A 187 -4.06 30.27 -4.11
N GLU A 188 -3.12 30.80 -4.90
CA GLU A 188 -3.12 32.20 -5.33
C GLU A 188 -4.39 32.55 -6.14
N VAL A 189 -4.79 31.67 -7.07
CA VAL A 189 -6.02 31.83 -7.85
C VAL A 189 -7.26 31.80 -6.95
N ALA A 190 -7.34 30.85 -6.01
CA ALA A 190 -8.46 30.75 -5.08
C ALA A 190 -8.59 32.01 -4.20
N VAL A 191 -7.47 32.54 -3.70
CA VAL A 191 -7.43 33.79 -2.93
C VAL A 191 -7.85 34.98 -3.79
N ALA A 192 -7.40 35.06 -5.04
CA ALA A 192 -7.79 36.13 -5.96
C ALA A 192 -9.29 36.09 -6.30
N VAL A 193 -9.85 34.90 -6.54
CA VAL A 193 -11.29 34.71 -6.79
C VAL A 193 -12.12 35.09 -5.56
N PHE A 194 -11.67 34.70 -4.36
CA PHE A 194 -12.34 35.09 -3.11
C PHE A 194 -12.26 36.61 -2.87
N ALA A 195 -11.12 37.25 -3.14
CA ALA A 195 -10.99 38.71 -2.99
C ALA A 195 -11.91 39.48 -3.97
N GLN A 196 -12.15 38.95 -5.16
CA GLN A 196 -13.05 39.55 -6.16
C GLN A 196 -14.54 39.38 -5.81
N SER A 197 -14.92 38.32 -5.08
CA SER A 197 -16.31 38.07 -4.68
C SER A 197 -16.75 38.83 -3.41
N VAL A 198 -15.82 39.42 -2.67
CA VAL A 198 -16.07 40.18 -1.43
C VAL A 198 -16.20 41.70 -1.69
N VAL A 199 -16.04 42.17 -2.92
CA VAL A 199 -16.27 43.59 -3.27
C VAL A 199 -17.78 43.89 -3.19
N PRO A 200 -18.24 44.76 -2.28
CA PRO A 200 -19.65 45.11 -2.20
C PRO A 200 -20.05 45.87 -3.46
N THR A 201 -21.12 45.41 -4.11
CA THR A 201 -21.86 46.19 -5.09
C THR A 201 -22.46 47.39 -4.38
N VAL A 202 -21.76 48.52 -4.41
CA VAL A 202 -22.30 49.79 -3.93
C VAL A 202 -23.34 50.27 -4.96
N PRO A 203 -24.59 50.58 -4.55
CA PRO A 203 -25.66 51.04 -5.43
C PRO A 203 -25.43 52.45 -5.98
#